data_AF-A0AAV6YQ95-F1
#
_entry.id   AF-A0AAV6YQ95-F1
#
_cell.length_a   1.000
_cell.length_b   1.000
_cell.length_c   1.000
_cell.angle_alpha   90.00
_cell.angle_beta   90.00
_cell.angle_gamma   90.00
#
_symmetry.space_group_name_H-M   'P 1'
#
loop_
_entity.id
_entity.type
_entity.pdbx_description
1 polymer ?
#
loop_
_entity_poly.entity_id
_entity_poly.type
_entity_poly.pdbx_seq_one_letter_code
_entity_poly.pdbx_strand_id
1 'polypeptide(L)'
;MYVKESLARRVIDASKQPIDSEQCWSMLELSTKLFFLGESRFARETAREVLEVYGRYHPEEFEEFFNVRFILSLLQEGYRSLGKRHPYILEYIHLGLQFVLDKASAEDIFRLLKVEVLRIVCERPSLKICVRVSRILISHPQCIPEGNHQLLFCQQLIRCIGQFHCHSEGEEGIIQFLDQVNRVSALLQNIWRLQTSLVLPSLKELFAIISFTDETETPSNALASVVQYIPLQLMDGIVRNLANADSVTDAQMMTSINRMIDWVSWPLGKNIDKWIIALLKGLAAVKKFSILTEVSLAKIQKVFSKLLYPVVREAALSVLRYMLLSFQHSPEAFHLIVPHIPHMVSCLSNESTNSARSCLEQVAELVHCMVFRFSGYPDLYGPVMEAVKKLPVPNEDCIKQLLGQNAWTSQKNELAPYYPRLVSKSDTGKIGLINLGNTCYMNSILQALFMASE
;
A
#
# COMPACT_ATOMS: atom_id res chain seq x y z
N MET A 1 30.69 30.45 17.11
CA MET A 1 30.13 29.84 15.88
C MET A 1 30.69 30.53 14.63
N TYR A 2 30.55 31.85 14.52
CA TYR A 2 31.04 32.66 13.39
C TYR A 2 32.52 32.45 12.99
N VAL A 3 33.44 32.37 13.96
CA VAL A 3 34.87 32.14 13.67
C VAL A 3 35.12 30.75 13.06
N LYS A 4 34.41 29.71 13.54
CA LYS A 4 34.53 28.34 13.01
C LYS A 4 33.99 28.26 11.58
N GLU A 5 32.86 28.93 11.30
CA GLU A 5 32.30 29.02 9.95
C GLU A 5 33.22 29.77 8.97
N SER A 6 33.80 30.89 9.42
CA SER A 6 34.75 31.65 8.60
C SER A 6 36.02 30.85 8.28
N LEU A 7 36.56 30.11 9.26
CA LEU A 7 37.71 29.22 9.04
C LEU A 7 37.36 28.05 8.10
N ALA A 8 36.20 27.41 8.29
CA ALA A 8 35.74 26.34 7.42
C ALA A 8 35.63 26.80 5.96
N ARG A 9 35.04 27.99 5.71
CA ARG A 9 34.97 28.57 4.36
C ARG A 9 36.35 28.82 3.77
N ARG A 10 37.30 29.36 4.55
CA ARG A 10 38.67 29.57 4.07
C ARG A 10 39.36 28.26 3.70
N VAL A 11 39.14 27.19 4.46
CA VAL A 11 39.66 25.86 4.13
C VAL A 11 39.05 25.35 2.82
N ILE A 12 37.72 25.43 2.70
CA ILE A 12 36.99 25.02 1.49
C ILE A 12 37.45 25.79 0.25
N ASP A 13 37.69 27.09 0.36
CA ASP A 13 38.18 27.90 -0.75
C ASP A 13 39.64 27.59 -1.11
N ALA A 14 40.48 27.32 -0.12
CA ALA A 14 41.86 26.89 -0.35
C ALA A 14 41.94 25.52 -1.03
N SER A 15 41.04 24.59 -0.71
CA SER A 15 40.97 23.25 -1.30
C SER A 15 40.66 23.23 -2.80
N LYS A 16 40.26 24.35 -3.40
CA LYS A 16 40.06 24.48 -4.86
C LYS A 16 41.37 24.67 -5.63
N GLN A 17 42.45 25.05 -4.94
CA GLN A 17 43.77 25.22 -5.56
C GLN A 17 44.47 23.88 -5.69
N PRO A 18 45.40 23.73 -6.66
CA PRO A 18 46.25 22.54 -6.75
C PRO A 18 47.05 22.35 -5.46
N ILE A 19 47.04 21.13 -4.93
CA ILE A 19 47.85 20.73 -3.77
C ILE A 19 48.53 19.40 -4.10
N ASP A 20 49.55 19.03 -3.33
CA ASP A 20 50.20 17.74 -3.52
C ASP A 20 49.30 16.57 -3.08
N SER A 21 49.57 15.38 -3.63
CA SER A 21 48.72 14.21 -3.40
C SER A 21 48.72 13.79 -1.91
N GLU A 22 49.81 13.94 -1.16
CA GLU A 22 49.84 13.58 0.27
C GLU A 22 48.90 14.46 1.10
N GLN A 23 48.84 15.76 0.78
CA GLN A 23 47.88 16.70 1.37
C GLN A 23 46.44 16.37 0.96
N CYS A 24 46.19 16.00 -0.30
CA CYS A 24 44.88 15.52 -0.74
C CYS A 24 44.40 14.33 0.09
N TRP A 25 45.24 13.29 0.20
CA TRP A 25 44.93 12.08 0.96
C TRP A 25 44.65 12.38 2.43
N SER A 26 45.48 13.20 3.07
CA SER A 26 45.30 13.62 4.47
C SER A 26 43.96 14.33 4.69
N MET A 27 43.57 15.21 3.75
CA MET A 27 42.32 15.94 3.81
C MET A 27 41.09 15.05 3.55
N LEU A 28 41.20 14.09 2.63
CA LEU A 28 40.15 13.10 2.37
C LEU A 28 39.94 12.20 3.61
N GLU A 29 41.01 11.72 4.25
CA GLU A 29 40.92 10.93 5.48
C GLU A 29 40.28 11.71 6.63
N LEU A 30 40.72 12.95 6.85
CA LEU A 30 40.19 13.81 7.91
C LEU A 30 38.70 14.10 7.68
N SER A 31 38.32 14.46 6.44
CA SER A 31 36.95 14.77 6.09
C SER A 31 36.06 13.53 6.20
N THR A 32 36.54 12.37 5.75
CA THR A 32 35.84 11.09 5.94
C THR A 32 35.60 10.78 7.42
N LYS A 33 36.62 10.97 8.26
CA LYS A 33 36.51 10.78 9.72
C LYS A 33 35.49 11.75 10.32
N LEU A 34 35.50 13.03 9.93
CA LEU A 34 34.56 14.04 10.42
C LEU A 34 33.13 13.79 9.92
N PHE A 35 32.96 13.28 8.70
CA PHE A 35 31.66 12.92 8.16
C PHE A 35 31.01 11.82 9.01
N PHE A 36 31.76 10.75 9.33
CA PHE A 36 31.23 9.63 10.09
C PHE A 36 31.15 9.87 11.59
N LEU A 37 32.19 10.46 12.18
CA LEU A 37 32.39 10.55 13.64
C LEU A 37 32.27 11.97 14.19
N GLY A 38 31.97 12.96 13.36
CA GLY A 38 31.76 14.34 13.81
C GLY A 38 30.61 14.42 14.82
N GLU A 39 30.87 15.07 15.96
CA GLU A 39 29.89 15.18 17.06
C GLU A 39 28.79 16.22 16.79
N SER A 40 29.06 17.19 15.91
CA SER A 40 28.12 18.28 15.58
C SER A 40 27.64 18.18 14.14
N ARG A 41 26.39 18.63 13.90
CA ARG A 41 25.85 18.79 12.55
C ARG A 41 26.76 19.67 11.68
N PHE A 42 27.29 20.75 12.25
CA PHE A 42 28.24 21.63 11.56
C PHE A 42 29.50 20.89 11.08
N ALA A 43 30.09 20.04 11.91
CA ALA A 43 31.29 19.28 11.53
C ALA A 43 31.00 18.31 10.37
N ARG A 44 29.85 17.61 10.39
CA ARG A 44 29.46 16.69 9.32
C ARG A 44 29.16 17.42 8.01
N GLU A 45 28.51 18.57 8.08
CA GLU A 45 28.21 19.37 6.89
C GLU A 45 29.47 19.97 6.30
N THR A 46 30.38 20.50 7.14
CA THR A 46 31.69 20.98 6.68
C THR A 46 32.48 19.86 6.01
N ALA A 47 32.48 18.65 6.61
CA ALA A 47 33.14 17.49 6.02
C ALA A 47 32.55 17.11 4.66
N ARG A 48 31.21 17.15 4.51
CA ARG A 48 30.53 16.93 3.23
C ARG A 48 31.00 17.95 2.20
N GLU A 49 30.98 19.24 2.53
CA GLU A 49 31.40 20.31 1.61
C GLU A 49 32.85 20.14 1.16
N VAL A 50 33.76 19.78 2.09
CA VAL A 50 35.15 19.51 1.75
C VAL A 50 35.26 18.31 0.81
N LEU A 51 34.59 17.18 1.10
CA LEU A 51 34.60 16.01 0.21
C LEU A 51 34.08 16.34 -1.19
N GLU A 52 33.05 17.18 -1.30
CA GLU A 52 32.52 17.62 -2.60
C GLU A 52 33.52 18.49 -3.38
N VAL A 53 34.26 19.35 -2.70
CA VAL A 53 35.30 20.18 -3.33
C VAL A 53 36.43 19.29 -3.83
N TYR A 54 36.90 18.34 -3.00
CA TYR A 54 37.97 17.44 -3.41
C TYR A 54 37.54 16.52 -4.57
N GLY A 55 36.32 15.99 -4.55
CA GLY A 55 35.80 15.21 -5.67
C GLY A 55 35.72 15.97 -6.99
N ARG A 56 35.58 17.31 -6.96
CA ARG A 56 35.52 18.15 -8.16
C ARG A 56 36.88 18.64 -8.64
N TYR A 57 37.75 19.06 -7.72
CA TYR A 57 39.01 19.74 -8.05
C TYR A 57 40.23 18.81 -8.02
N HIS A 58 40.15 17.67 -7.34
CA HIS A 58 41.22 16.66 -7.22
C HIS A 58 40.69 15.26 -7.59
N PRO A 59 40.18 15.06 -8.82
CA PRO A 59 39.41 13.87 -9.17
C PRO A 59 40.25 12.59 -9.23
N GLU A 60 41.55 12.67 -9.52
CA GLU A 60 42.44 11.50 -9.60
C GLU A 60 42.72 10.93 -8.21
N GLU A 61 43.12 11.78 -7.27
CA GLU A 61 43.30 11.39 -5.86
C GLU A 61 41.98 10.95 -5.22
N PHE A 62 40.87 11.60 -5.57
CA PHE A 62 39.56 11.18 -5.06
C PHE A 62 39.17 9.79 -5.56
N GLU A 63 39.41 9.47 -6.84
CA GLU A 63 39.15 8.15 -7.41
C GLU A 63 40.01 7.07 -6.74
N GLU A 64 41.30 7.34 -6.52
CA GLU A 64 42.20 6.41 -5.85
C GLU A 64 41.80 6.17 -4.40
N PHE A 65 41.38 7.22 -3.68
CA PHE A 65 40.90 7.13 -2.31
C PHE A 65 39.55 6.41 -2.21
N PHE A 66 38.58 6.80 -3.04
CA PHE A 66 37.22 6.26 -3.10
C PHE A 66 37.14 5.02 -4.01
N ASN A 67 38.03 4.07 -3.77
CA ASN A 67 38.12 2.85 -4.56
C ASN A 67 37.18 1.73 -4.06
N VAL A 68 37.05 0.69 -4.89
CA VAL A 68 36.21 -0.49 -4.65
C VAL A 68 36.49 -1.17 -3.30
N ARG A 69 37.75 -1.28 -2.89
CA ARG A 69 38.13 -1.93 -1.62
C ARG A 69 37.63 -1.12 -0.42
N PHE A 70 37.77 0.20 -0.50
CA PHE A 70 37.29 1.08 0.56
C PHE A 70 35.76 1.02 0.69
N ILE A 71 35.04 1.09 -0.44
CA ILE A 71 33.56 0.97 -0.46
C ILE A 71 33.12 -0.38 0.12
N LEU A 72 33.79 -1.47 -0.24
CA LEU A 72 33.51 -2.81 0.28
C LEU A 72 33.70 -2.88 1.81
N SER A 73 34.82 -2.39 2.33
CA SER A 73 35.06 -2.35 3.79
C SER A 73 33.98 -1.52 4.51
N LEU A 74 33.59 -0.37 3.96
CA LEU A 74 32.49 0.44 4.52
C LEU A 74 31.18 -0.35 4.60
N LEU A 75 30.83 -1.12 3.55
CA LEU A 75 29.58 -1.88 3.47
C LEU A 75 29.57 -3.16 4.32
N GLN A 76 30.74 -3.77 4.53
CA GLN A 76 30.86 -5.05 5.24
C GLN A 76 31.29 -4.92 6.70
N GLU A 77 32.08 -3.91 7.03
CA GLU A 77 32.68 -3.69 8.36
C GLU A 77 32.19 -2.40 9.00
N GLY A 78 31.89 -1.38 8.19
CA GLY A 78 31.54 -0.04 8.66
C GLY A 78 32.75 0.89 8.68
N TYR A 79 32.78 1.86 9.60
CA TYR A 79 33.89 2.79 9.73
C TYR A 79 34.26 3.00 11.21
N ARG A 80 35.39 2.41 11.63
CA ARG A 80 35.88 2.48 13.02
C ARG A 80 34.79 2.02 14.01
N SER A 81 34.30 2.91 14.88
CA SER A 81 33.21 2.61 15.84
C SER A 81 31.81 2.61 15.20
N LEU A 82 31.68 3.08 13.97
CA LEU A 82 30.41 3.15 13.24
C LEU A 82 30.13 1.80 12.55
N GLY A 83 29.11 1.08 13.01
CA GLY A 83 28.76 -0.22 12.41
C GLY A 83 28.24 -0.11 10.97
N LYS A 84 28.42 -1.19 10.19
CA LYS A 84 28.00 -1.31 8.77
C LYS A 84 26.53 -0.99 8.46
N ARG A 85 25.65 -1.11 9.46
CA ARG A 85 24.20 -0.84 9.34
C ARG A 85 23.84 0.63 9.58
N HIS A 86 24.82 1.50 9.76
CA HIS A 86 24.57 2.92 9.99
C HIS A 86 24.19 3.65 8.69
N PRO A 87 23.11 4.45 8.64
CA PRO A 87 22.66 5.11 7.40
C PRO A 87 23.69 6.00 6.72
N TYR A 88 24.64 6.56 7.49
CA TYR A 88 25.71 7.40 6.93
C TYR A 88 26.67 6.66 6.01
N ILE A 89 26.83 5.34 6.16
CA ILE A 89 27.67 4.56 5.25
C ILE A 89 27.15 4.71 3.81
N LEU A 90 25.86 4.47 3.60
CA LEU A 90 25.23 4.61 2.28
C LEU A 90 25.12 6.07 1.84
N GLU A 91 25.00 7.01 2.78
CA GLU A 91 24.99 8.44 2.45
C GLU A 91 26.34 8.94 1.96
N TYR A 92 27.42 8.47 2.57
CA TYR A 92 28.79 8.72 2.14
C TYR A 92 29.06 8.10 0.77
N ILE A 93 28.63 6.85 0.56
CA ILE A 93 28.79 6.18 -0.73
C ILE A 93 28.01 6.92 -1.82
N HIS A 94 26.76 7.32 -1.55
CA HIS A 94 25.98 8.14 -2.49
C HIS A 94 26.68 9.45 -2.84
N LEU A 95 27.30 10.11 -1.86
CA LEU A 95 28.08 11.33 -2.08
C LEU A 95 29.32 11.07 -2.94
N GLY A 96 30.09 10.01 -2.67
CA GLY A 96 31.32 9.71 -3.40
C GLY A 96 31.07 9.26 -4.84
N LEU A 97 29.99 8.51 -5.06
CA LEU A 97 29.63 8.02 -6.39
C LEU A 97 29.56 9.14 -7.43
N GLN A 98 28.99 10.30 -7.11
CA GLN A 98 28.84 11.40 -8.07
C GLN A 98 30.15 11.88 -8.71
N PHE A 99 31.33 11.52 -8.16
CA PHE A 99 32.64 11.94 -8.65
C PHE A 99 33.44 10.84 -9.37
N VAL A 100 33.03 9.57 -9.28
CA VAL A 100 33.79 8.42 -9.82
C VAL A 100 33.08 7.68 -10.97
N LEU A 101 31.86 8.08 -11.34
CA LEU A 101 31.02 7.33 -12.30
C LEU A 101 31.49 7.41 -13.75
N ASP A 102 32.19 8.49 -14.13
CA ASP A 102 32.71 8.68 -15.50
C ASP A 102 34.16 8.18 -15.64
N LYS A 103 34.65 7.44 -14.65
CA LYS A 103 36.04 7.03 -14.52
C LYS A 103 36.23 5.53 -14.77
N ALA A 104 37.49 5.10 -14.89
CA ALA A 104 37.83 3.71 -15.18
C ALA A 104 37.36 2.74 -14.07
N SER A 105 37.35 3.19 -12.81
CA SER A 105 36.91 2.41 -11.66
C SER A 105 35.39 2.19 -11.58
N ALA A 106 34.58 2.91 -12.36
CA ALA A 106 33.12 2.92 -12.24
C ALA A 106 32.50 1.53 -12.39
N GLU A 107 32.99 0.72 -13.35
CA GLU A 107 32.43 -0.60 -13.63
C GLU A 107 32.67 -1.60 -12.49
N ASP A 108 33.83 -1.55 -11.84
CA ASP A 108 34.09 -2.38 -10.66
C ASP A 108 33.21 -1.96 -9.48
N ILE A 109 32.99 -0.65 -9.31
CA ILE A 109 32.11 -0.10 -8.28
C ILE A 109 30.65 -0.51 -8.54
N PHE A 110 30.18 -0.46 -9.79
CA PHE A 110 28.84 -0.93 -10.16
C PHE A 110 28.67 -2.42 -9.86
N ARG A 111 29.64 -3.25 -10.26
CA ARG A 111 29.61 -4.69 -9.96
C ARG A 111 29.56 -4.97 -8.47
N LEU A 112 30.36 -4.25 -7.67
CA LEU A 112 30.32 -4.32 -6.21
C LEU A 112 28.93 -3.94 -5.66
N LEU A 113 28.41 -2.79 -6.07
CA LEU A 113 27.13 -2.28 -5.55
C LEU A 113 25.95 -3.18 -5.91
N LYS A 114 25.92 -3.75 -7.12
CA LYS A 114 24.90 -4.74 -7.53
C LYS A 114 24.80 -5.90 -6.53
N VAL A 115 25.94 -6.39 -6.02
CA VAL A 115 25.98 -7.49 -5.05
C VAL A 115 25.61 -7.00 -3.64
N GLU A 116 26.21 -5.89 -3.21
CA GLU A 116 26.06 -5.43 -1.82
C GLU A 116 24.68 -4.85 -1.52
N VAL A 117 24.03 -4.15 -2.47
CA VAL A 117 22.65 -3.68 -2.27
C VAL A 117 21.66 -4.84 -2.14
N LEU A 118 21.88 -5.94 -2.87
CA LEU A 118 21.10 -7.16 -2.72
C LEU A 118 21.33 -7.79 -1.35
N ARG A 119 22.59 -7.97 -0.93
CA ARG A 119 22.92 -8.48 0.41
C ARG A 119 22.23 -7.65 1.49
N ILE A 120 22.32 -6.32 1.41
CA ILE A 120 21.72 -5.41 2.39
C ILE A 120 20.22 -5.62 2.49
N VAL A 121 19.49 -5.72 1.37
CA VAL A 121 18.04 -5.94 1.39
C VAL A 121 17.70 -7.36 1.88
N CYS A 122 18.49 -8.38 1.54
CA CYS A 122 18.36 -9.73 2.09
C CYS A 122 18.53 -9.79 3.62
N GLU A 123 19.31 -8.89 4.21
CA GLU A 123 19.48 -8.76 5.66
C GLU A 123 18.28 -8.11 6.38
N ARG A 124 17.20 -7.79 5.65
CA ARG A 124 15.97 -7.15 6.18
C ARG A 124 16.28 -5.85 6.95
N PRO A 125 16.83 -4.83 6.26
CA PRO A 125 17.32 -3.65 6.93
C PRO A 125 16.16 -2.72 7.30
N SER A 126 16.43 -1.76 8.19
CA SER A 126 15.42 -0.77 8.58
C SER A 126 14.99 0.13 7.40
N LEU A 127 13.81 0.76 7.52
CA LEU A 127 13.31 1.74 6.54
C LEU A 127 14.35 2.81 6.18
N LYS A 128 15.09 3.33 7.17
CA LYS A 128 16.13 4.35 6.97
C LYS A 128 17.21 3.87 6.00
N ILE A 129 17.58 2.59 6.06
CA ILE A 129 18.57 1.99 5.16
C ILE A 129 17.97 1.76 3.77
N CYS A 130 16.76 1.20 3.68
CA CYS A 130 16.07 1.02 2.40
C CYS A 130 15.88 2.34 1.63
N VAL A 131 15.63 3.46 2.31
CA VAL A 131 15.54 4.79 1.67
C VAL A 131 16.87 5.21 1.06
N ARG A 132 18.00 4.89 1.71
CA ARG A 132 19.35 5.24 1.22
C ARG A 132 19.75 4.35 0.06
N VAL A 133 19.47 3.05 0.14
CA VAL A 133 19.59 2.12 -1.00
C VAL A 133 18.76 2.64 -2.18
N SER A 134 17.49 3.00 -1.94
CA SER A 134 16.62 3.54 -2.99
C SER A 134 17.16 4.82 -3.60
N ARG A 135 17.76 5.71 -2.80
CA ARG A 135 18.39 6.93 -3.30
C ARG A 135 19.57 6.64 -4.23
N ILE A 136 20.45 5.71 -3.85
CA ILE A 136 21.58 5.29 -4.69
C ILE A 136 21.06 4.70 -5.99
N LEU A 137 20.13 3.74 -5.93
CA LEU A 137 19.65 3.01 -7.11
C LEU A 137 18.81 3.87 -8.06
N ILE A 138 18.08 4.88 -7.55
CA ILE A 138 17.37 5.85 -8.39
C ILE A 138 18.36 6.81 -9.06
N SER A 139 19.40 7.24 -8.35
CA SER A 139 20.42 8.16 -8.89
C SER A 139 21.34 7.44 -9.89
N HIS A 140 21.62 6.16 -9.66
CA HIS A 140 22.56 5.34 -10.42
C HIS A 140 21.94 3.97 -10.74
N PRO A 141 21.03 3.89 -11.74
CA PRO A 141 20.36 2.65 -12.10
C PRO A 141 21.30 1.49 -12.49
N GLN A 142 22.53 1.79 -12.90
CA GLN A 142 23.58 0.80 -13.18
C GLN A 142 23.94 -0.05 -11.96
N CYS A 143 23.63 0.41 -10.74
CA CYS A 143 23.85 -0.34 -9.51
C CYS A 143 22.72 -1.34 -9.18
N ILE A 144 21.63 -1.36 -9.96
CA ILE A 144 20.50 -2.28 -9.73
C ILE A 144 20.96 -3.70 -10.07
N PRO A 145 20.69 -4.71 -9.22
CA PRO A 145 21.01 -6.10 -9.53
C PRO A 145 20.38 -6.55 -10.86
N GLU A 146 21.04 -7.47 -11.57
CA GLU A 146 20.61 -7.91 -12.91
C GLU A 146 20.17 -9.38 -12.92
N GLY A 147 19.42 -9.78 -13.95
CA GLY A 147 18.97 -11.15 -14.15
C GLY A 147 18.15 -11.70 -12.96
N ASN A 148 18.46 -12.92 -12.51
CA ASN A 148 17.75 -13.56 -11.40
C ASN A 148 17.89 -12.80 -10.07
N HIS A 149 19.00 -12.08 -9.87
CA HIS A 149 19.24 -11.27 -8.69
C HIS A 149 18.31 -10.05 -8.63
N GLN A 150 17.88 -9.53 -9.77
CA GLN A 150 16.92 -8.41 -9.82
C GLN A 150 15.54 -8.82 -9.29
N LEU A 151 15.09 -10.03 -9.66
CA LEU A 151 13.86 -10.59 -9.12
C LEU A 151 13.97 -10.80 -7.61
N LEU A 152 15.05 -11.44 -7.16
CA LEU A 152 15.28 -11.67 -5.73
C LEU A 152 15.31 -10.34 -4.96
N PHE A 153 15.96 -9.30 -5.51
CA PHE A 153 15.97 -7.97 -4.95
C PHE A 153 14.56 -7.40 -4.77
N CYS A 154 13.72 -7.46 -5.81
CA CYS A 154 12.33 -6.98 -5.72
C CYS A 154 11.54 -7.73 -4.64
N GLN A 155 11.70 -9.06 -4.57
CA GLN A 155 11.02 -9.90 -3.58
C GLN A 155 11.47 -9.57 -2.15
N GLN A 156 12.78 -9.45 -1.90
CA GLN A 156 13.27 -9.08 -0.58
C GLN A 156 12.89 -7.65 -0.20
N LEU A 157 12.83 -6.71 -1.15
CA LEU A 157 12.42 -5.34 -0.87
C LEU A 157 10.94 -5.29 -0.47
N ILE A 158 10.07 -6.08 -1.10
CA ILE A 158 8.66 -6.22 -0.68
C ILE A 158 8.57 -6.81 0.73
N ARG A 159 9.37 -7.84 1.06
CA ARG A 159 9.44 -8.38 2.43
C ARG A 159 9.85 -7.31 3.45
N CYS A 160 10.83 -6.47 3.11
CA CYS A 160 11.24 -5.35 3.96
C CYS A 160 10.08 -4.36 4.17
N ILE A 161 9.35 -4.00 3.10
CA ILE A 161 8.17 -3.14 3.19
C ILE A 161 7.12 -3.76 4.13
N GLY A 162 6.91 -5.07 4.05
CA GLY A 162 6.04 -5.82 4.96
C GLY A 162 6.44 -5.77 6.44
N GLN A 163 7.64 -5.30 6.78
CA GLN A 163 8.16 -5.21 8.14
C GLN A 163 8.29 -3.76 8.64
N PHE A 164 7.97 -2.77 7.82
CA PHE A 164 8.10 -1.36 8.22
C PHE A 164 6.98 -0.93 9.18
N HIS A 165 7.37 -0.44 10.35
CA HIS A 165 6.44 0.06 11.36
C HIS A 165 6.76 1.52 11.71
N CYS A 166 5.72 2.32 11.90
CA CYS A 166 5.84 3.68 12.42
C CYS A 166 5.84 3.61 13.95
N HIS A 167 6.95 4.03 14.57
CA HIS A 167 7.07 4.12 16.03
C HIS A 167 6.84 5.54 16.55
N SER A 168 6.57 6.50 15.66
CA SER A 168 6.28 7.88 16.04
C SER A 168 4.78 8.07 16.25
N GLU A 169 4.43 8.70 17.36
CA GLU A 169 3.07 9.15 17.66
C GLU A 169 2.81 10.58 17.16
N GLY A 170 3.86 11.31 16.78
CA GLY A 170 3.78 12.68 16.30
C GLY A 170 3.48 12.77 14.80
N GLU A 171 2.72 13.77 14.41
CA GLU A 171 2.30 14.00 13.02
C GLU A 171 3.49 14.07 12.04
N GLU A 172 4.54 14.86 12.37
CA GLU A 172 5.74 14.98 11.53
C GLU A 172 6.43 13.64 11.30
N GLY A 173 6.51 12.80 12.34
CA GLY A 173 7.13 11.49 12.25
C GLY A 173 6.31 10.50 11.41
N ILE A 174 4.98 10.58 11.50
CA ILE A 174 4.08 9.79 10.65
C ILE A 174 4.20 10.22 9.19
N ILE A 175 4.17 11.53 8.91
CA ILE A 175 4.35 12.06 7.54
C ILE A 175 5.69 11.63 6.97
N GLN A 176 6.77 11.74 7.77
CA GLN A 176 8.10 11.32 7.35
C GLN A 176 8.16 9.80 7.07
N PHE A 177 7.52 8.98 7.91
CA PHE A 177 7.42 7.54 7.69
C PHE A 177 6.70 7.23 6.36
N LEU A 178 5.55 7.85 6.11
CA LEU A 178 4.78 7.66 4.88
C LEU A 178 5.58 8.06 3.62
N ASP A 179 6.25 9.21 3.65
CA ASP A 179 7.13 9.66 2.55
C ASP A 179 8.27 8.67 2.31
N GLN A 180 8.93 8.21 3.37
CA GLN A 180 10.03 7.24 3.27
C GLN A 180 9.58 5.91 2.67
N VAL A 181 8.44 5.36 3.10
CA VAL A 181 7.87 4.14 2.50
C VAL A 181 7.52 4.36 1.04
N ASN A 182 6.96 5.53 0.69
CA ASN A 182 6.62 5.84 -0.69
C ASN A 182 7.86 5.93 -1.60
N ARG A 183 8.99 6.45 -1.10
CA ARG A 183 10.27 6.47 -1.83
C ARG A 183 10.81 5.06 -2.09
N VAL A 184 10.70 4.17 -1.10
CA VAL A 184 11.16 2.78 -1.26
C VAL A 184 10.28 2.02 -2.26
N SER A 185 8.95 2.19 -2.19
CA SER A 185 8.04 1.56 -3.14
C SER A 185 8.15 2.16 -4.56
N ALA A 186 8.51 3.44 -4.70
CA ALA A 186 8.79 4.06 -6.00
C ALA A 186 10.01 3.44 -6.70
N LEU A 187 11.00 2.91 -5.96
CA LEU A 187 12.09 2.15 -6.57
C LEU A 187 11.56 0.89 -7.29
N LEU A 188 10.63 0.14 -6.66
CA LEU A 188 9.99 -1.01 -7.31
C LEU A 188 9.27 -0.60 -8.59
N GLN A 189 8.54 0.52 -8.55
CA GLN A 189 7.89 1.06 -9.74
C GLN A 189 8.89 1.32 -10.87
N ASN A 190 10.04 1.94 -10.56
CA ASN A 190 11.06 2.25 -11.57
C ASN A 190 11.64 0.97 -12.18
N ILE A 191 11.94 -0.04 -11.36
CA ILE A 191 12.44 -1.33 -11.83
C ILE A 191 11.38 -2.01 -12.73
N TRP A 192 10.12 -2.03 -12.30
CA TRP A 192 9.03 -2.67 -13.06
C TRP A 192 8.69 -1.95 -14.37
N ARG A 193 8.89 -0.63 -14.45
CA ARG A 193 8.73 0.11 -15.71
C ARG A 193 9.76 -0.30 -16.75
N LEU A 194 10.99 -0.57 -16.32
CA LEU A 194 12.06 -1.04 -17.20
C LEU A 194 11.91 -2.52 -17.54
N GLN A 195 11.42 -3.33 -16.58
CA GLN A 195 11.26 -4.78 -16.76
C GLN A 195 9.92 -5.27 -16.20
N THR A 196 8.89 -5.18 -17.02
CA THR A 196 7.50 -5.55 -16.66
C THR A 196 7.32 -7.03 -16.33
N SER A 197 8.20 -7.91 -16.84
CA SER A 197 8.19 -9.34 -16.52
C SER A 197 8.43 -9.64 -15.03
N LEU A 198 9.00 -8.69 -14.28
CA LEU A 198 9.20 -8.82 -12.83
C LEU A 198 7.94 -8.55 -12.01
N VAL A 199 6.92 -7.91 -12.57
CA VAL A 199 5.71 -7.52 -11.84
C VAL A 199 5.00 -8.74 -11.27
N LEU A 200 4.63 -9.72 -12.12
CA LEU A 200 3.88 -10.89 -11.64
C LEU A 200 4.62 -11.72 -10.59
N PRO A 201 5.92 -12.09 -10.76
CA PRO A 201 6.68 -12.76 -9.71
C PRO A 201 6.81 -11.96 -8.41
N SER A 202 6.91 -10.63 -8.49
CA SER A 202 6.95 -9.77 -7.31
C SER A 202 5.59 -9.74 -6.59
N LEU A 203 4.48 -9.77 -7.33
CA LEU A 203 3.14 -9.83 -6.76
C LEU A 203 2.82 -11.19 -6.14
N LYS A 204 3.39 -12.28 -6.65
CA LYS A 204 3.34 -13.59 -5.98
C LYS A 204 3.98 -13.52 -4.58
N GLU A 205 5.10 -12.80 -4.45
CA GLU A 205 5.73 -12.59 -3.15
C GLU A 205 4.88 -11.71 -2.23
N LEU A 206 4.32 -10.60 -2.75
CA LEU A 206 3.36 -9.78 -2.01
C LEU A 206 2.19 -10.62 -1.49
N PHE A 207 1.60 -11.47 -2.35
CA PHE A 207 0.51 -12.36 -1.99
C PHE A 207 0.94 -13.39 -0.94
N ALA A 208 2.13 -13.97 -1.04
CA ALA A 208 2.66 -14.91 -0.06
C ALA A 208 2.77 -14.27 1.33
N ILE A 209 3.20 -13.00 1.41
CA ILE A 209 3.29 -12.25 2.67
C ILE A 209 1.90 -12.01 3.26
N ILE A 210 0.94 -11.51 2.47
CA ILE A 210 -0.39 -11.19 3.01
C ILE A 210 -1.26 -12.41 3.22
N SER A 211 -0.99 -13.55 2.58
CA SER A 211 -1.74 -14.79 2.80
C SER A 211 -1.15 -15.66 3.92
N PHE A 212 -0.01 -15.27 4.50
CA PHE A 212 0.63 -15.97 5.61
C PHE A 212 -0.25 -16.00 6.86
N THR A 213 -0.64 -17.20 7.32
CA THR A 213 -1.68 -17.39 8.36
C THR A 213 -1.15 -17.46 9.79
N ASP A 214 0.17 -17.50 10.00
CA ASP A 214 0.74 -17.53 11.35
C ASP A 214 0.62 -16.13 11.99
N GLU A 215 0.06 -16.09 13.20
CA GLU A 215 -0.29 -14.88 13.93
C GLU A 215 0.93 -14.19 14.59
N THR A 216 2.09 -14.85 14.61
CA THR A 216 3.29 -14.32 15.27
C THR A 216 3.85 -13.04 14.62
N GLU A 217 3.71 -12.88 13.30
CA GLU A 217 4.12 -11.68 12.57
C GLU A 217 3.00 -11.20 11.64
N THR A 218 2.36 -10.08 12.01
CA THR A 218 1.40 -9.41 11.12
C THR A 218 2.15 -8.49 10.14
N PRO A 219 1.93 -8.63 8.83
CA PRO A 219 2.59 -7.77 7.85
C PRO A 219 2.05 -6.35 7.92
N SER A 220 2.94 -5.39 7.70
CA SER A 220 2.64 -3.97 7.71
C SER A 220 1.70 -3.54 6.58
N ASN A 221 0.80 -2.60 6.89
CA ASN A 221 -0.03 -1.92 5.90
C ASN A 221 0.80 -1.07 4.90
N ALA A 222 2.09 -0.87 5.15
CA ALA A 222 3.02 -0.27 4.19
C ALA A 222 3.04 -1.01 2.85
N LEU A 223 2.66 -2.30 2.80
CA LEU A 223 2.52 -3.06 1.55
C LEU A 223 1.49 -2.47 0.58
N ALA A 224 0.51 -1.70 1.07
CA ALA A 224 -0.41 -0.93 0.24
C ALA A 224 0.32 0.04 -0.72
N SER A 225 1.50 0.54 -0.32
CA SER A 225 2.34 1.40 -1.15
C SER A 225 2.89 0.70 -2.40
N VAL A 226 2.86 -0.63 -2.45
CA VAL A 226 3.34 -1.42 -3.59
C VAL A 226 2.25 -1.54 -4.66
N VAL A 227 1.01 -1.84 -4.26
CA VAL A 227 -0.08 -2.15 -5.20
C VAL A 227 -0.56 -0.96 -6.02
N GLN A 228 -0.34 0.27 -5.53
CA GLN A 228 -0.66 1.50 -6.26
C GLN A 228 0.09 1.64 -7.59
N TYR A 229 1.21 0.93 -7.77
CA TYR A 229 2.05 1.00 -8.96
C TYR A 229 1.76 -0.09 -9.99
N ILE A 230 0.85 -1.02 -9.69
CA ILE A 230 0.50 -2.09 -10.60
C ILE A 230 -0.47 -1.55 -11.67
N PRO A 231 -0.21 -1.77 -12.97
CA PRO A 231 -1.14 -1.41 -14.03
C PRO A 231 -2.50 -2.08 -13.84
N LEU A 232 -3.59 -1.31 -13.87
CA LEU A 232 -4.95 -1.82 -13.68
C LEU A 232 -5.34 -2.88 -14.72
N GLN A 233 -4.70 -2.87 -15.90
CA GLN A 233 -4.91 -3.87 -16.96
C GLN A 233 -4.51 -5.28 -16.53
N LEU A 234 -3.60 -5.42 -15.56
CA LEU A 234 -3.18 -6.72 -15.03
C LEU A 234 -4.11 -7.23 -13.93
N MET A 235 -4.96 -6.36 -13.36
CA MET A 235 -5.79 -6.66 -12.19
C MET A 235 -6.68 -7.87 -12.41
N ASP A 236 -7.46 -7.88 -13.49
CA ASP A 236 -8.40 -8.97 -13.77
C ASP A 236 -7.68 -10.31 -13.94
N GLY A 237 -6.52 -10.32 -14.61
CA GLY A 237 -5.71 -11.52 -14.77
C GLY A 237 -5.17 -12.04 -13.45
N ILE A 238 -4.63 -11.14 -12.62
CA ILE A 238 -4.08 -11.48 -11.30
C ILE A 238 -5.18 -12.01 -10.37
N VAL A 239 -6.31 -11.29 -10.29
CA VAL A 239 -7.44 -11.67 -9.44
C VAL A 239 -8.06 -12.99 -9.86
N ARG A 240 -8.27 -13.21 -11.17
CA ARG A 240 -8.77 -14.51 -11.66
C ARG A 240 -7.81 -15.64 -11.33
N ASN A 241 -6.50 -15.43 -11.50
CA ASN A 241 -5.51 -16.44 -11.18
C ASN A 241 -5.50 -16.77 -9.68
N LEU A 242 -5.61 -15.76 -8.81
CA LEU A 242 -5.66 -15.96 -7.36
C LEU A 242 -6.95 -16.66 -6.93
N ALA A 243 -8.10 -16.22 -7.43
CA ALA A 243 -9.41 -16.76 -7.05
C ALA A 243 -9.61 -18.22 -7.51
N ASN A 244 -8.99 -18.62 -8.62
CA ASN A 244 -9.06 -19.98 -9.17
C ASN A 244 -7.84 -20.86 -8.81
N ALA A 245 -6.89 -20.38 -8.01
CA ALA A 245 -5.70 -21.15 -7.70
C ALA A 245 -5.98 -22.27 -6.70
N ASP A 246 -5.94 -23.52 -7.15
CA ASP A 246 -6.05 -24.71 -6.28
C ASP A 246 -4.97 -24.79 -5.20
N SER A 247 -3.83 -24.10 -5.42
CA SER A 247 -2.72 -24.05 -4.47
C SER A 247 -2.97 -23.14 -3.27
N VAL A 248 -4.03 -22.32 -3.28
CA VAL A 248 -4.32 -21.34 -2.22
C VAL A 248 -5.46 -21.85 -1.36
N THR A 249 -5.22 -22.01 -0.07
CA THR A 249 -6.26 -22.48 0.86
C THR A 249 -7.27 -21.38 1.18
N ASP A 250 -8.48 -21.77 1.61
CA ASP A 250 -9.50 -20.80 2.02
C ASP A 250 -9.04 -19.92 3.21
N ALA A 251 -8.23 -20.47 4.12
CA ALA A 251 -7.65 -19.73 5.23
C ALA A 251 -6.62 -18.67 4.76
N GLN A 252 -5.76 -19.03 3.80
CA GLN A 252 -4.84 -18.10 3.16
C GLN A 252 -5.58 -16.99 2.41
N MET A 253 -6.64 -17.36 1.69
CA MET A 253 -7.48 -16.42 0.96
C MET A 253 -8.17 -15.45 1.92
N MET A 254 -8.82 -15.97 2.97
CA MET A 254 -9.44 -15.21 4.06
C MET A 254 -8.46 -14.21 4.69
N THR A 255 -7.25 -14.68 5.01
CA THR A 255 -6.21 -13.84 5.62
C THR A 255 -5.77 -12.72 4.67
N SER A 256 -5.57 -13.05 3.39
CA SER A 256 -5.13 -12.08 2.38
C SER A 256 -6.15 -10.95 2.17
N ILE A 257 -7.45 -11.27 2.00
CA ILE A 257 -8.48 -10.26 1.78
C ILE A 257 -8.70 -9.40 3.04
N ASN A 258 -8.63 -10.01 4.24
CA ASN A 258 -8.70 -9.25 5.50
C ASN A 258 -7.60 -8.19 5.59
N ARG A 259 -6.36 -8.54 5.22
CA ARG A 259 -5.22 -7.61 5.20
C ARG A 259 -5.33 -6.59 4.07
N MET A 260 -5.83 -6.98 2.89
CA MET A 260 -6.08 -6.04 1.80
C MET A 260 -7.12 -4.98 2.19
N ILE A 261 -8.18 -5.34 2.92
CA ILE A 261 -9.16 -4.37 3.41
C ILE A 261 -8.53 -3.42 4.45
N ASP A 262 -7.59 -3.91 5.27
CA ASP A 262 -6.87 -3.05 6.22
C ASP A 262 -6.04 -1.96 5.52
N TRP A 263 -5.60 -2.19 4.28
CA TRP A 263 -4.89 -1.20 3.45
C TRP A 263 -5.72 0.04 3.10
N VAL A 264 -7.04 0.01 3.24
CA VAL A 264 -7.88 1.23 3.16
C VAL A 264 -7.40 2.30 4.15
N SER A 265 -6.70 1.90 5.22
CA SER A 265 -6.12 2.81 6.19
C SER A 265 -4.82 3.48 5.72
N TRP A 266 -4.25 3.11 4.56
CA TRP A 266 -2.99 3.64 4.05
C TRP A 266 -3.20 4.96 3.27
N PRO A 267 -2.77 6.13 3.79
CA PRO A 267 -3.17 7.43 3.23
C PRO A 267 -2.65 7.73 1.82
N LEU A 268 -1.47 7.21 1.46
CA LEU A 268 -0.85 7.49 0.16
C LEU A 268 -1.24 6.49 -0.93
N GLY A 269 -2.07 5.51 -0.62
CA GLY A 269 -2.40 4.41 -1.53
C GLY A 269 -3.38 4.85 -2.62
N LYS A 270 -3.00 4.69 -3.89
CA LYS A 270 -3.90 4.88 -5.03
C LYS A 270 -4.51 3.56 -5.49
N ASN A 271 -5.78 3.60 -5.92
CA ASN A 271 -6.51 2.45 -6.46
C ASN A 271 -6.64 1.24 -5.50
N ILE A 272 -6.43 1.43 -4.19
CA ILE A 272 -6.50 0.35 -3.20
C ILE A 272 -7.91 -0.26 -3.18
N ASP A 273 -8.92 0.60 -3.23
CA ASP A 273 -10.33 0.22 -3.34
C ASP A 273 -10.59 -0.68 -4.55
N LYS A 274 -10.02 -0.35 -5.71
CA LYS A 274 -10.18 -1.15 -6.94
C LYS A 274 -9.61 -2.55 -6.78
N TRP A 275 -8.44 -2.70 -6.16
CA TRP A 275 -7.84 -4.00 -5.88
C TRP A 275 -8.66 -4.83 -4.91
N ILE A 276 -9.16 -4.22 -3.83
CA ILE A 276 -10.04 -4.89 -2.86
C ILE A 276 -11.33 -5.35 -3.53
N ILE A 277 -12.02 -4.44 -4.23
CA ILE A 277 -13.30 -4.73 -4.90
C ILE A 277 -13.11 -5.79 -5.98
N ALA A 278 -12.02 -5.73 -6.75
CA ALA A 278 -11.73 -6.75 -7.75
C ALA A 278 -11.56 -8.13 -7.11
N LEU A 279 -10.80 -8.25 -6.02
CA LEU A 279 -10.66 -9.52 -5.32
C LEU A 279 -12.00 -10.02 -4.76
N LEU A 280 -12.80 -9.15 -4.15
CA LEU A 280 -14.14 -9.53 -3.66
C LEU A 280 -15.05 -10.01 -4.81
N LYS A 281 -15.01 -9.36 -5.98
CA LYS A 281 -15.73 -9.80 -7.19
C LYS A 281 -15.21 -11.14 -7.70
N GLY A 282 -13.89 -11.34 -7.66
CA GLY A 282 -13.24 -12.60 -8.03
C GLY A 282 -13.70 -13.75 -7.16
N LEU A 283 -13.73 -13.55 -5.83
CA LEU A 283 -14.24 -14.54 -4.87
C LEU A 283 -15.73 -14.85 -5.07
N ALA A 284 -16.53 -13.83 -5.41
CA ALA A 284 -17.94 -14.03 -5.74
C ALA A 284 -18.12 -14.89 -7.01
N ALA A 285 -17.30 -14.64 -8.05
CA ALA A 285 -17.33 -15.39 -9.30
C ALA A 285 -17.03 -16.89 -9.10
N VAL A 286 -16.13 -17.21 -8.17
CA VAL A 286 -15.80 -18.60 -7.79
C VAL A 286 -16.65 -19.13 -6.62
N LYS A 287 -17.74 -18.44 -6.27
CA LYS A 287 -18.73 -18.84 -5.25
C LYS A 287 -18.14 -19.06 -3.84
N LYS A 288 -17.08 -18.34 -3.48
CA LYS A 288 -16.48 -18.35 -2.13
C LYS A 288 -17.28 -17.44 -1.17
N PHE A 289 -18.59 -17.67 -1.06
CA PHE A 289 -19.50 -16.80 -0.30
C PHE A 289 -19.26 -16.82 1.20
N SER A 290 -18.82 -17.96 1.77
CA SER A 290 -18.46 -18.04 3.19
C SER A 290 -17.35 -17.04 3.56
N ILE A 291 -16.29 -16.98 2.74
CA ILE A 291 -15.20 -16.01 2.90
C ILE A 291 -15.73 -14.58 2.81
N LEU A 292 -16.55 -14.29 1.80
CA LEU A 292 -17.12 -12.96 1.61
C LEU A 292 -18.00 -12.53 2.79
N THR A 293 -18.79 -13.45 3.34
CA THR A 293 -19.65 -13.18 4.50
C THR A 293 -18.80 -12.85 5.73
N GLU A 294 -17.86 -13.72 6.09
CA GLU A 294 -17.03 -13.56 7.28
C GLU A 294 -16.20 -12.27 7.23
N VAL A 295 -15.53 -12.01 6.11
CA VAL A 295 -14.73 -10.80 5.91
C VAL A 295 -15.60 -9.55 5.98
N SER A 296 -16.81 -9.61 5.41
CA SER A 296 -17.73 -8.49 5.45
C SER A 296 -18.10 -8.14 6.88
N LEU A 297 -18.53 -9.13 7.67
CA LEU A 297 -18.90 -8.93 9.07
C LEU A 297 -17.70 -8.46 9.90
N ALA A 298 -16.51 -9.03 9.69
CA ALA A 298 -15.31 -8.69 10.45
C ALA A 298 -14.77 -7.28 10.16
N LYS A 299 -14.95 -6.75 8.95
CA LYS A 299 -14.28 -5.51 8.52
C LYS A 299 -15.19 -4.31 8.28
N ILE A 300 -16.51 -4.49 8.15
CA ILE A 300 -17.43 -3.41 7.74
C ILE A 300 -17.37 -2.17 8.64
N GLN A 301 -17.32 -2.35 9.96
CA GLN A 301 -17.20 -1.25 10.92
C GLN A 301 -15.87 -0.50 10.77
N LYS A 302 -14.77 -1.23 10.55
CA LYS A 302 -13.46 -0.63 10.35
C LYS A 302 -13.44 0.21 9.08
N VAL A 303 -13.97 -0.31 7.97
CA VAL A 303 -14.09 0.45 6.71
C VAL A 303 -14.98 1.68 6.89
N PHE A 304 -16.14 1.52 7.55
CA PHE A 304 -17.06 2.62 7.83
C PHE A 304 -16.38 3.75 8.64
N SER A 305 -15.57 3.40 9.64
CA SER A 305 -14.84 4.39 10.46
C SER A 305 -13.90 5.27 9.62
N LYS A 306 -13.40 4.76 8.48
CA LYS A 306 -12.47 5.48 7.60
C LYS A 306 -13.11 6.60 6.80
N LEU A 307 -14.44 6.67 6.74
CA LEU A 307 -15.14 7.81 6.13
C LEU A 307 -14.88 9.14 6.85
N LEU A 308 -14.52 9.12 8.14
CA LEU A 308 -14.14 10.33 8.89
C LEU A 308 -12.77 10.90 8.49
N TYR A 309 -11.97 10.19 7.70
CA TYR A 309 -10.60 10.59 7.37
C TYR A 309 -10.55 11.06 5.91
N PRO A 310 -10.45 12.38 5.63
CA PRO A 310 -10.58 12.92 4.27
C PRO A 310 -9.69 12.27 3.22
N VAL A 311 -8.46 11.91 3.59
CA VAL A 311 -7.45 11.37 2.67
C VAL A 311 -7.82 9.98 2.13
N VAL A 312 -8.47 9.14 2.94
CA VAL A 312 -8.84 7.76 2.58
C VAL A 312 -10.34 7.57 2.34
N ARG A 313 -11.14 8.63 2.56
CA ARG A 313 -12.60 8.60 2.55
C ARG A 313 -13.18 8.02 1.27
N GLU A 314 -12.70 8.45 0.11
CA GLU A 314 -13.22 8.01 -1.19
C GLU A 314 -13.02 6.50 -1.39
N ALA A 315 -11.81 6.00 -1.10
CA ALA A 315 -11.48 4.59 -1.18
C ALA A 315 -12.30 3.76 -0.18
N ALA A 316 -12.44 4.25 1.06
CA ALA A 316 -13.25 3.60 2.08
C ALA A 316 -14.74 3.52 1.69
N LEU A 317 -15.29 4.59 1.13
CA LEU A 317 -16.68 4.66 0.67
C LEU A 317 -16.93 3.71 -0.50
N SER A 318 -16.01 3.64 -1.47
CA SER A 318 -16.04 2.71 -2.60
C SER A 318 -16.13 1.25 -2.12
N VAL A 319 -15.26 0.86 -1.18
CA VAL A 319 -15.26 -0.49 -0.57
C VAL A 319 -16.53 -0.74 0.24
N LEU A 320 -16.94 0.20 1.10
CA LEU A 320 -18.14 0.09 1.92
C LEU A 320 -19.40 -0.12 1.06
N ARG A 321 -19.55 0.70 0.01
CA ARG A 321 -20.67 0.62 -0.93
C ARG A 321 -20.73 -0.76 -1.58
N TYR A 322 -19.59 -1.26 -2.05
CA TYR A 322 -19.54 -2.60 -2.63
C TYR A 322 -19.93 -3.68 -1.59
N MET A 323 -19.38 -3.64 -0.38
CA MET A 323 -19.67 -4.62 0.67
C MET A 323 -21.17 -4.66 1.01
N LEU A 324 -21.79 -3.51 1.29
CA LEU A 324 -23.20 -3.44 1.67
C LEU A 324 -24.15 -3.77 0.51
N LEU A 325 -23.89 -3.25 -0.69
CA LEU A 325 -24.75 -3.56 -1.84
C LEU A 325 -24.60 -5.02 -2.31
N SER A 326 -23.52 -5.71 -1.96
CA SER A 326 -23.35 -7.12 -2.32
C SER A 326 -23.85 -8.08 -1.24
N PHE A 327 -23.76 -7.69 0.03
CA PHE A 327 -24.24 -8.46 1.19
C PHE A 327 -25.75 -8.26 1.39
N GLN A 328 -26.57 -8.99 0.63
CA GLN A 328 -28.04 -8.81 0.63
C GLN A 328 -28.84 -9.96 1.27
N HIS A 329 -28.17 -10.99 1.78
CA HIS A 329 -28.80 -12.20 2.31
C HIS A 329 -29.18 -12.07 3.81
N SER A 330 -28.58 -11.14 4.54
CA SER A 330 -28.85 -10.85 5.96
C SER A 330 -28.61 -9.36 6.26
N PRO A 331 -29.35 -8.74 7.19
CA PRO A 331 -29.12 -7.34 7.60
C PRO A 331 -27.89 -7.14 8.49
N GLU A 332 -27.24 -8.20 8.96
CA GLU A 332 -26.17 -8.15 9.98
C GLU A 332 -25.07 -7.14 9.67
N ALA A 333 -24.49 -7.16 8.46
CA ALA A 333 -23.42 -6.24 8.09
C ALA A 333 -23.86 -4.77 8.15
N PHE A 334 -25.10 -4.47 7.77
CA PHE A 334 -25.67 -3.12 7.88
C PHE A 334 -25.96 -2.75 9.33
N HIS A 335 -26.55 -3.68 10.11
CA HIS A 335 -26.84 -3.47 11.53
C HIS A 335 -25.58 -3.20 12.35
N LEU A 336 -24.43 -3.75 11.98
CA LEU A 336 -23.14 -3.45 12.61
C LEU A 336 -22.74 -1.98 12.49
N ILE A 337 -23.12 -1.28 11.43
CA ILE A 337 -22.76 0.14 11.24
C ILE A 337 -23.86 1.11 11.68
N VAL A 338 -25.11 0.67 11.74
CA VAL A 338 -26.29 1.50 12.08
C VAL A 338 -26.09 2.40 13.31
N PRO A 339 -25.57 1.91 14.46
CA PRO A 339 -25.36 2.74 15.65
C PRO A 339 -24.39 3.91 15.42
N HIS A 340 -23.50 3.82 14.43
CA HIS A 340 -22.45 4.79 14.17
C HIS A 340 -22.83 5.84 13.11
N ILE A 341 -23.91 5.63 12.36
CA ILE A 341 -24.32 6.51 11.26
C ILE A 341 -24.68 7.92 11.72
N PRO A 342 -25.49 8.14 12.79
CA PRO A 342 -25.84 9.49 13.21
C PRO A 342 -24.62 10.34 13.58
N HIS A 343 -23.66 9.75 14.28
CA HIS A 343 -22.40 10.42 14.63
C HIS A 343 -21.58 10.77 13.38
N MET A 344 -21.41 9.82 12.45
CA MET A 344 -20.71 10.05 11.17
C MET A 344 -21.33 11.22 10.39
N VAL A 345 -22.67 11.23 10.27
CA VAL A 345 -23.39 12.28 9.55
C VAL A 345 -23.18 13.64 10.22
N SER A 346 -23.24 13.69 11.55
CA SER A 346 -22.98 14.92 12.32
C SER A 346 -21.57 15.46 12.09
N CYS A 347 -20.54 14.60 12.21
CA CYS A 347 -19.15 14.99 11.98
C CYS A 347 -18.93 15.54 10.57
N LEU A 348 -19.36 14.81 9.53
CA LEU A 348 -19.17 15.22 8.13
C LEU A 348 -19.96 16.49 7.78
N SER A 349 -21.13 16.68 8.38
CA SER A 349 -21.93 17.90 8.17
C SER A 349 -21.19 19.16 8.66
N ASN A 350 -20.36 19.03 9.69
CA ASN A 350 -19.59 20.14 10.26
C ASN A 350 -18.30 20.45 9.48
N GLU A 351 -17.78 19.52 8.66
CA GLU A 351 -16.51 19.72 7.94
C GLU A 351 -16.59 20.75 6.82
N SER A 352 -17.79 21.08 6.32
CA SER A 352 -18.02 22.06 5.23
C SER A 352 -17.25 21.81 3.91
N THR A 353 -16.60 20.65 3.73
CA THR A 353 -15.81 20.31 2.53
C THR A 353 -16.66 19.63 1.43
N ASN A 354 -16.24 19.76 0.16
CA ASN A 354 -16.89 19.06 -0.96
C ASN A 354 -16.81 17.52 -0.81
N SER A 355 -15.68 17.02 -0.30
CA SER A 355 -15.49 15.60 -0.03
C SER A 355 -16.48 15.07 1.02
N ALA A 356 -16.73 15.84 2.08
CA ALA A 356 -17.71 15.47 3.09
C ALA A 356 -19.14 15.47 2.53
N ARG A 357 -19.51 16.48 1.74
CA ARG A 357 -20.84 16.55 1.09
C ARG A 357 -21.08 15.37 0.15
N SER A 358 -20.13 15.08 -0.75
CA SER A 358 -20.23 13.94 -1.67
C SER A 358 -20.31 12.60 -0.92
N CYS A 359 -19.59 12.46 0.19
CA CYS A 359 -19.67 11.28 1.04
C CYS A 359 -21.04 11.15 1.73
N LEU A 360 -21.60 12.25 2.26
CA LEU A 360 -22.91 12.26 2.88
C LEU A 360 -24.01 11.86 1.90
N GLU A 361 -23.99 12.38 0.68
CA GLU A 361 -24.96 12.03 -0.37
C GLU A 361 -24.94 10.53 -0.68
N GLN A 362 -23.74 9.97 -0.87
CA GLN A 362 -23.58 8.54 -1.16
C GLN A 362 -23.92 7.63 0.03
N VAL A 363 -23.62 8.08 1.27
CA VAL A 363 -24.02 7.35 2.49
C VAL A 363 -25.53 7.39 2.66
N ALA A 364 -26.19 8.51 2.41
CA ALA A 364 -27.65 8.60 2.44
C ALA A 364 -28.28 7.64 1.42
N GLU A 365 -27.79 7.64 0.17
CA GLU A 365 -28.25 6.71 -0.85
C GLU A 365 -28.11 5.25 -0.39
N LEU A 366 -26.97 4.91 0.20
CA LEU A 366 -26.69 3.55 0.69
C LEU A 366 -27.59 3.17 1.86
N VAL A 367 -27.82 4.07 2.81
CA VAL A 367 -28.76 3.89 3.93
C VAL A 367 -30.16 3.63 3.41
N HIS A 368 -30.64 4.44 2.46
CA HIS A 368 -31.95 4.24 1.85
C HIS A 368 -32.06 2.88 1.14
N CYS A 369 -31.02 2.45 0.42
CA CYS A 369 -30.97 1.14 -0.19
C CYS A 369 -31.05 0.01 0.85
N MET A 370 -30.28 0.12 1.94
CA MET A 370 -30.24 -0.92 2.98
C MET A 370 -31.52 -0.98 3.80
N VAL A 371 -32.12 0.16 4.17
CA VAL A 371 -33.41 0.22 4.87
C VAL A 371 -34.55 -0.30 4.00
N PHE A 372 -34.54 0.01 2.69
CA PHE A 372 -35.50 -0.55 1.74
C PHE A 372 -35.34 -2.07 1.62
N ARG A 373 -34.10 -2.57 1.52
CA ARG A 373 -33.81 -4.01 1.40
C ARG A 373 -34.19 -4.79 2.67
N PHE A 374 -33.90 -4.21 3.84
CA PHE A 374 -34.05 -4.85 5.15
C PHE A 374 -35.13 -4.18 5.99
N SER A 375 -36.32 -3.99 5.42
CA SER A 375 -37.47 -3.42 6.15
C SER A 375 -37.85 -4.25 7.39
N GLY A 376 -38.46 -3.63 8.40
CA GLY A 376 -38.98 -4.33 9.58
C GLY A 376 -38.33 -3.94 10.91
N TYR A 377 -37.44 -2.94 10.92
CA TYR A 377 -36.74 -2.47 12.13
C TYR A 377 -36.94 -0.96 12.38
N PRO A 378 -38.17 -0.48 12.61
CA PRO A 378 -38.47 0.95 12.72
C PRO A 378 -37.73 1.62 13.89
N ASP A 379 -37.66 1.00 15.05
CA ASP A 379 -36.99 1.56 16.23
C ASP A 379 -35.47 1.68 16.03
N LEU A 380 -34.88 0.70 15.36
CA LEU A 380 -33.45 0.67 15.04
C LEU A 380 -33.09 1.70 13.97
N TYR A 381 -33.94 1.87 12.96
CA TYR A 381 -33.67 2.77 11.83
C TYR A 381 -34.13 4.20 12.06
N GLY A 382 -35.06 4.46 12.98
CA GLY A 382 -35.57 5.80 13.29
C GLY A 382 -34.47 6.85 13.47
N PRO A 383 -33.48 6.63 14.37
CA PRO A 383 -32.37 7.57 14.56
C PRO A 383 -31.51 7.79 13.31
N VAL A 384 -31.33 6.75 12.49
CA VAL A 384 -30.56 6.82 11.24
C VAL A 384 -31.30 7.63 10.19
N MET A 385 -32.59 7.38 10.02
CA MET A 385 -33.44 8.10 9.06
C MET A 385 -33.56 9.58 9.43
N GLU A 386 -33.66 9.89 10.72
CA GLU A 386 -33.64 11.25 11.24
C GLU A 386 -32.30 11.96 10.94
N ALA A 387 -31.17 11.26 11.05
CA ALA A 387 -29.86 11.82 10.75
C ALA A 387 -29.70 12.17 9.25
N VAL A 388 -30.19 11.33 8.35
CA VAL A 388 -30.05 11.53 6.88
C VAL A 388 -31.18 12.32 6.24
N LYS A 389 -32.21 12.75 7.00
CA LYS A 389 -33.44 13.34 6.44
C LYS A 389 -33.26 14.59 5.56
N LYS A 390 -32.17 15.33 5.74
CA LYS A 390 -31.86 16.55 4.97
C LYS A 390 -31.03 16.27 3.72
N LEU A 391 -30.61 15.02 3.52
CA LEU A 391 -29.80 14.59 2.40
C LEU A 391 -30.68 14.09 1.24
N PRO A 392 -30.16 14.00 0.01
CA PRO A 392 -30.93 13.52 -1.13
C PRO A 392 -31.47 12.11 -0.91
N VAL A 393 -32.75 11.91 -1.24
CA VAL A 393 -33.43 10.62 -1.17
C VAL A 393 -33.45 10.01 -2.59
N PRO A 394 -32.85 8.83 -2.81
CA PRO A 394 -32.95 8.15 -4.10
C PRO A 394 -34.39 7.69 -4.35
N ASN A 395 -34.83 7.73 -5.61
CA ASN A 395 -36.12 7.17 -5.98
C ASN A 395 -36.08 5.62 -5.94
N GLU A 396 -37.27 5.00 -5.92
CA GLU A 396 -37.39 3.56 -5.76
C GLU A 396 -36.73 2.77 -6.91
N ASP A 397 -36.82 3.27 -8.15
CA ASP A 397 -36.20 2.63 -9.31
C ASP A 397 -34.68 2.62 -9.21
N CYS A 398 -34.08 3.72 -8.75
CA CYS A 398 -32.65 3.81 -8.47
C CYS A 398 -32.24 2.81 -7.38
N ILE A 399 -33.00 2.71 -6.29
CA ILE A 399 -32.75 1.72 -5.23
C ILE A 399 -32.78 0.29 -5.78
N LYS A 400 -33.83 -0.06 -6.54
CA LYS A 400 -33.98 -1.38 -7.15
C LYS A 400 -32.84 -1.69 -8.13
N GLN A 401 -32.42 -0.71 -8.93
CA GLN A 401 -31.30 -0.85 -9.86
C GLN A 401 -29.99 -1.11 -9.11
N LEU A 402 -29.69 -0.34 -8.06
CA LEU A 402 -28.47 -0.48 -7.27
C LEU A 402 -28.40 -1.83 -6.55
N LEU A 403 -29.51 -2.29 -5.97
CA LEU A 403 -29.59 -3.62 -5.35
C LEU A 403 -29.47 -4.72 -6.42
N GLY A 404 -30.13 -4.58 -7.57
CA GLY A 404 -30.09 -5.58 -8.64
C GLY A 404 -28.72 -5.78 -9.26
N GLN A 405 -27.93 -4.71 -9.46
CA GLN A 405 -26.62 -4.79 -10.13
C GLN A 405 -25.51 -5.42 -9.27
N ASN A 406 -25.64 -5.36 -7.94
CA ASN A 406 -24.52 -5.59 -7.04
C ASN A 406 -24.61 -6.87 -6.19
N ALA A 407 -25.73 -7.61 -6.23
CA ALA A 407 -25.81 -8.85 -5.47
C ALA A 407 -24.72 -9.86 -5.93
N TRP A 408 -24.14 -10.62 -5.00
CA TRP A 408 -23.11 -11.62 -5.32
C TRP A 408 -23.57 -12.63 -6.41
N THR A 409 -24.87 -12.88 -6.50
CA THR A 409 -25.50 -13.77 -7.48
C THR A 409 -25.91 -13.10 -8.79
N SER A 410 -25.79 -11.76 -8.91
CA SER A 410 -26.21 -10.98 -10.09
C SER A 410 -25.20 -10.99 -11.25
N GLN A 411 -24.11 -11.77 -11.17
CA GLN A 411 -23.22 -11.89 -12.31
C GLN A 411 -24.00 -12.47 -13.51
N LYS A 412 -24.16 -11.65 -14.55
CA LYS A 412 -24.85 -12.02 -15.79
C LYS A 412 -24.20 -13.29 -16.36
N ASN A 413 -24.90 -14.42 -16.23
CA ASN A 413 -24.70 -15.52 -17.16
C ASN A 413 -25.13 -14.99 -18.54
N GLU A 414 -24.18 -14.72 -19.44
CA GLU A 414 -24.47 -14.32 -20.83
C GLU A 414 -25.31 -15.36 -21.60
N LEU A 415 -25.47 -16.56 -21.03
CA LEU A 415 -26.28 -17.67 -21.53
C LEU A 415 -27.74 -17.66 -21.03
N ALA A 416 -28.09 -16.81 -20.05
CA ALA A 416 -29.44 -16.75 -19.46
C ALA A 416 -30.58 -16.39 -20.45
N PRO A 417 -30.38 -15.57 -21.50
CA PRO A 417 -31.45 -15.29 -22.47
C PRO A 417 -31.84 -16.51 -23.31
N TYR A 418 -30.97 -17.51 -23.41
CA TYR A 418 -31.14 -18.65 -24.31
C TYR A 418 -31.66 -19.92 -23.60
N TYR A 419 -31.54 -20.00 -22.27
CA TYR A 419 -31.98 -21.15 -21.49
C TYR A 419 -32.60 -20.75 -20.13
N PRO A 420 -33.90 -20.41 -20.09
CA PRO A 420 -34.61 -20.01 -18.85
C PRO A 420 -34.63 -21.10 -17.77
N ARG A 421 -34.36 -22.37 -18.13
CA ARG A 421 -34.37 -23.51 -17.20
C ARG A 421 -33.08 -23.69 -16.39
N LEU A 422 -32.05 -22.87 -16.64
CA LEU A 422 -30.76 -22.93 -15.94
C LEU A 422 -30.58 -21.82 -14.89
N VAL A 423 -31.63 -21.06 -14.57
CA VAL A 423 -31.60 -20.11 -13.46
C VAL A 423 -31.30 -20.87 -12.17
N SER A 424 -30.17 -20.53 -11.55
CA SER A 424 -29.65 -21.17 -10.35
C SER A 424 -30.70 -21.16 -9.24
N LYS A 425 -31.13 -22.36 -8.83
CA LYS A 425 -31.92 -22.55 -7.60
C LYS A 425 -31.08 -22.05 -6.41
N SER A 426 -31.75 -21.41 -5.45
CA SER A 426 -31.19 -21.10 -4.13
C SER A 426 -30.72 -22.39 -3.42
N ASP A 427 -29.83 -22.27 -2.44
CA ASP A 427 -29.31 -23.41 -1.66
C ASP A 427 -30.40 -24.18 -0.88
N THR A 428 -31.63 -23.66 -0.80
CA THR A 428 -32.81 -24.36 -0.25
C THR A 428 -33.67 -25.06 -1.30
N GLY A 429 -33.31 -24.97 -2.58
CA GLY A 429 -34.09 -25.52 -3.70
C GLY A 429 -35.39 -24.78 -4.00
N LYS A 430 -35.71 -23.68 -3.29
CA LYS A 430 -36.97 -22.94 -3.38
C LYS A 430 -36.75 -21.49 -3.81
N ILE A 431 -37.42 -21.06 -4.87
CA ILE A 431 -37.45 -19.66 -5.30
C ILE A 431 -38.41 -18.91 -4.37
N GLY A 432 -37.92 -17.86 -3.70
CA GLY A 432 -38.78 -16.97 -2.90
C GLY A 432 -39.77 -16.23 -3.78
N LEU A 433 -40.99 -16.00 -3.26
CA LEU A 433 -42.00 -15.23 -4.00
C LEU A 433 -41.51 -13.79 -4.24
N ILE A 434 -41.59 -13.35 -5.49
CA ILE A 434 -41.35 -11.96 -5.86
C ILE A 434 -42.59 -11.17 -5.42
N ASN A 435 -42.42 -10.20 -4.52
CA ASN A 435 -43.54 -9.38 -4.06
C ASN A 435 -43.93 -8.36 -5.13
N LEU A 436 -45.03 -8.62 -5.84
CA LEU A 436 -45.62 -7.72 -6.83
C LEU A 436 -46.62 -6.71 -6.23
N GLY A 437 -46.48 -6.39 -4.94
CA GLY A 437 -47.41 -5.52 -4.20
C GLY A 437 -48.53 -6.26 -3.48
N ASN A 438 -48.40 -7.58 -3.29
CA ASN A 438 -49.35 -8.38 -2.54
C ASN A 438 -49.16 -8.21 -1.03
N THR A 439 -50.25 -8.25 -0.27
CA THR A 439 -50.20 -8.18 1.20
C THR A 439 -49.49 -9.41 1.79
N CYS A 440 -48.87 -9.25 2.95
CA CYS A 440 -48.23 -10.33 3.69
C CYS A 440 -49.18 -11.52 3.93
N TYR A 441 -50.48 -11.26 4.14
CA TYR A 441 -51.52 -12.28 4.24
C TYR A 441 -51.65 -13.13 2.97
N MET A 442 -51.67 -12.49 1.79
CA MET A 442 -51.84 -13.17 0.52
C MET A 442 -50.58 -13.99 0.15
N ASN A 443 -49.39 -13.48 0.45
CA ASN A 443 -48.14 -14.21 0.24
C ASN A 443 -48.04 -15.45 1.15
N SER A 444 -48.53 -15.39 2.39
CA SER A 444 -48.60 -16.54 3.29
C SER A 444 -49.54 -17.63 2.79
N ILE A 445 -50.70 -17.25 2.23
CA ILE A 445 -51.65 -18.22 1.65
C ILE A 445 -51.08 -18.88 0.39
N LEU A 446 -50.41 -18.11 -0.49
CA LEU A 446 -49.78 -18.66 -1.69
C LEU A 446 -48.64 -19.63 -1.35
N GLN A 447 -47.84 -19.33 -0.31
CA GLN A 447 -46.83 -20.27 0.20
C GLN A 447 -47.46 -21.53 0.79
N ALA A 448 -48.54 -21.40 1.57
CA ALA A 448 -49.26 -22.53 2.13
C ALA A 448 -49.86 -23.43 1.05
N LEU A 449 -50.48 -22.85 0.01
CA LEU A 449 -51.04 -23.59 -1.13
C LEU A 449 -49.95 -24.28 -1.96
N PHE A 450 -48.82 -23.62 -2.19
CA PHE A 450 -47.68 -24.21 -2.92
C PHE A 450 -47.01 -25.34 -2.12
N MET A 451 -47.02 -25.27 -0.78
CA MET A 451 -46.50 -26.34 0.08
C MET A 451 -47.51 -27.47 0.33
N ALA A 452 -48.79 -27.25 0.01
CA ALA A 452 -49.84 -28.24 0.14
C ALA A 452 -50.02 -29.10 -1.14
N SER A 453 -49.25 -28.85 -2.20
CA SER A 453 -49.24 -29.66 -3.42
C SER A 453 -48.13 -30.72 -3.40
N GLU A 454 -48.11 -31.53 -2.34
CA GLU A 454 -47.54 -32.89 -2.32
C GLU A 454 -48.65 -33.91 -2.00
#